data_AF-A0A956TMC8-F1
#
_entry.id   AF-A0A956TMC8-F1
#
_cell.length_a   1.000
_cell.length_b   1.000
_cell.length_c   1.000
_cell.angle_alpha   90.00
_cell.angle_beta   90.00
_cell.angle_gamma   90.00
#
_symmetry.space_group_name_H-M   'P 1'
#
loop_
_entity.id
_entity.type
_entity.pdbx_description
1 polymer ?
#
loop_
_entity_poly.entity_id
_entity_poly.type
_entity_poly.pdbx_seq_one_letter_code
_entity_poly.pdbx_strand_id
1 'polypeptide(L)'
;MLRKRSVVVVLSLVSMFSSILLSPRALAQDANFSREAVPQSVNNLDLCTLAYQLYHQSLCLPLDPWYDLLSRVGSDRRDNICRFTHEYAAQLGGAPANPVSSSDQGYYSGPNSARGWSDSNLRLDPILTNYRHVDARLPAFTRDGSCFIALRAPAYVTDNIKLIEGMRYSMKPGGYPSNNLELVPIRQYPNGEDHLVLFEGGTGVYGSSSPAWSLMGFVMMQKTPTGYDAHIVFRGSRSGSSLTKTVWNAQDVIGAPKGNPDWITDLQSSKQIEQPLVSRVGKVTKGFAEAIPTMLGPVAACCKYLSQTYPAPEHIYVTGHSLGAGLASQFASAVAQGSFGDELKQEVVGWPWEQTTLVAFAQPIPGDPAWAASFDKISPSSQHFWVDGDTVVEASSGTLMGLLIDKGEHVGAQKKLSKLSGCEDNPHEVFVIRAALLKDLAGSSALPAQLARESTWGYYESFSKMLAGQPKSFVYPGAQPPYIVTRENLKRVLQNYNLGPEFDRWLDQVYSRMISDKSSYIGFKFQSTLDDRRKLVSDIASWMRKPTDDKNRELDSLASEFGLIDGNLGLTDEERWIYLGLILSRAQKADLSLDELMTRSEIRNALDSKVE
;
A
#
# COMPACT_ATOMS: atom_id res chain seq x y z
N MET A 1 41.51 -35.80 -56.83
CA MET A 1 40.20 -35.47 -57.44
C MET A 1 39.10 -35.59 -56.37
N LEU A 2 38.04 -34.81 -56.50
CA LEU A 2 37.20 -34.29 -55.41
C LEU A 2 36.24 -35.26 -54.68
N ARG A 3 36.09 -34.96 -53.38
CA ARG A 3 34.87 -34.81 -52.53
C ARG A 3 34.05 -36.00 -51.96
N LYS A 4 33.96 -35.87 -50.63
CA LYS A 4 32.81 -35.93 -49.69
C LYS A 4 32.51 -37.26 -48.96
N ARG A 5 32.62 -37.15 -47.63
CA ARG A 5 32.18 -38.05 -46.56
C ARG A 5 30.73 -37.74 -46.16
N SER A 6 30.00 -38.76 -45.72
CA SER A 6 28.96 -38.67 -44.68
C SER A 6 28.94 -39.98 -43.88
N VAL A 7 28.89 -39.83 -42.56
CA VAL A 7 28.82 -40.87 -41.52
C VAL A 7 27.42 -40.79 -40.92
N VAL A 8 26.78 -41.94 -40.67
CA VAL A 8 25.54 -42.04 -39.86
C VAL A 8 25.85 -42.87 -38.62
N VAL A 9 25.51 -42.30 -37.46
CA VAL A 9 25.72 -42.84 -36.11
C VAL A 9 24.39 -43.40 -35.58
N VAL A 10 24.46 -44.58 -34.97
CA VAL A 10 23.41 -45.23 -34.17
C VAL A 10 23.52 -44.73 -32.73
N LEU A 11 22.42 -44.36 -32.07
CA LEU A 11 22.41 -43.99 -30.65
C LEU A 11 21.23 -44.63 -29.92
N SER A 12 21.59 -45.32 -28.84
CA SER A 12 20.77 -46.19 -28.01
C SER A 12 20.01 -45.45 -26.91
N LEU A 13 18.92 -46.10 -26.49
CA LEU A 13 18.17 -45.89 -25.25
C LEU A 13 19.05 -45.91 -23.98
N VAL A 14 18.66 -45.07 -23.02
CA VAL A 14 18.63 -45.24 -21.54
C VAL A 14 18.98 -43.91 -20.87
N SER A 15 17.96 -43.20 -20.36
CA SER A 15 18.05 -42.33 -19.18
C SER A 15 16.67 -41.70 -18.93
N MET A 16 15.83 -42.41 -18.18
CA MET A 16 14.58 -41.91 -17.64
C MET A 16 14.72 -41.89 -16.11
N PHE A 17 14.26 -40.80 -15.49
CA PHE A 17 14.11 -40.56 -14.05
C PHE A 17 15.36 -40.31 -13.20
N SER A 18 15.75 -39.03 -13.14
CA SER A 18 16.25 -38.41 -11.91
C SER A 18 15.74 -36.97 -11.85
N SER A 19 14.44 -36.85 -11.55
CA SER A 19 13.81 -35.58 -11.19
C SER A 19 14.30 -35.21 -9.79
N ILE A 20 15.38 -34.44 -9.69
CA ILE A 20 15.76 -33.81 -8.44
C ILE A 20 14.70 -32.75 -8.15
N LEU A 21 13.77 -33.10 -7.26
CA LEU A 21 12.90 -32.16 -6.55
C LEU A 21 13.78 -31.24 -5.69
N LEU A 22 14.33 -30.19 -6.29
CA LEU A 22 14.82 -29.07 -5.51
C LEU A 22 13.61 -28.31 -4.99
N SER A 23 13.32 -28.50 -3.70
CA SER A 23 12.45 -27.60 -2.96
C SER A 23 12.95 -26.15 -3.14
N PRO A 24 12.08 -25.16 -3.42
CA PRO A 24 12.49 -23.76 -3.60
C PRO A 24 13.18 -23.15 -2.37
N ARG A 25 13.11 -23.81 -1.22
CA ARG A 25 13.78 -23.40 0.03
C ARG A 25 15.30 -23.52 0.02
N ALA A 26 15.91 -24.20 -0.96
CA ALA A 26 17.35 -24.45 -0.97
C ALA A 26 18.17 -23.44 -1.81
N LEU A 27 17.55 -22.47 -2.49
CA LEU A 27 18.26 -21.53 -3.37
C LEU A 27 18.31 -20.07 -2.89
N ALA A 28 17.93 -19.81 -1.63
CA ALA A 28 17.98 -18.47 -1.03
C ALA A 28 18.92 -18.36 0.20
N GLN A 29 19.76 -19.37 0.46
CA GLN A 29 20.71 -19.34 1.59
C GLN A 29 22.19 -19.22 1.20
N ASP A 30 22.55 -19.26 -0.08
CA ASP A 30 23.97 -19.18 -0.50
C ASP A 30 24.28 -17.87 -1.24
N ALA A 31 24.42 -16.80 -0.44
CA ALA A 31 25.45 -15.77 -0.52
C ALA A 31 25.19 -14.79 0.62
N ASN A 32 26.17 -14.57 1.50
CA ASN A 32 26.15 -13.45 2.44
C ASN A 32 26.10 -12.13 1.64
N PHE A 33 24.90 -11.71 1.26
CA PHE A 33 24.65 -10.45 0.62
C PHE A 33 24.79 -9.35 1.66
N SER A 34 25.90 -8.62 1.64
CA SER A 34 26.07 -7.48 2.54
C SER A 34 25.14 -6.35 2.08
N ARG A 35 24.20 -5.97 2.95
CA ARG A 35 23.31 -4.80 2.76
C ARG A 35 24.10 -3.53 2.41
N GLU A 36 25.32 -3.39 2.93
CA GLU A 36 26.20 -2.23 2.67
C GLU A 36 26.60 -2.08 1.21
N ALA A 37 26.51 -3.14 0.42
CA ALA A 37 26.76 -3.07 -1.01
C ALA A 37 25.62 -2.39 -1.78
N VAL A 38 24.41 -2.33 -1.21
CA VAL A 38 23.24 -1.77 -1.89
C VAL A 38 23.35 -0.25 -1.97
N PRO A 39 23.26 0.35 -3.18
CA PRO A 39 23.31 1.80 -3.31
C PRO A 39 22.17 2.47 -2.57
N GLN A 40 22.46 3.62 -1.96
CA GLN A 40 21.51 4.32 -1.10
C GLN A 40 20.19 4.67 -1.79
N SER A 41 20.21 5.00 -3.09
CA SER A 41 18.99 5.24 -3.87
C SER A 41 18.12 3.99 -4.01
N VAL A 42 18.73 2.82 -4.20
CA VAL A 42 17.99 1.54 -4.25
C VAL A 42 17.44 1.18 -2.87
N ASN A 43 18.23 1.34 -1.81
CA ASN A 43 17.77 1.09 -0.44
C ASN A 43 16.56 1.97 -0.07
N ASN A 44 16.62 3.28 -0.34
CA ASN A 44 15.49 4.18 -0.04
C ASN A 44 14.25 3.86 -0.87
N LEU A 45 14.40 3.45 -2.14
CA LEU A 45 13.26 3.02 -2.96
C LEU A 45 12.64 1.71 -2.47
N ASP A 46 13.46 0.77 -2.00
CA ASP A 46 12.99 -0.49 -1.42
C ASP A 46 12.33 -0.27 -0.04
N LEU A 47 12.75 0.75 0.72
CA LEU A 47 12.03 1.24 1.90
C LEU A 47 10.67 1.89 1.54
N CYS A 48 10.56 2.60 0.40
CA CYS A 48 9.26 3.04 -0.11
C CYS A 48 8.34 1.85 -0.42
N THR A 49 8.89 0.76 -0.99
CA THR A 49 8.13 -0.48 -1.21
C THR A 49 7.68 -1.10 0.11
N LEU A 50 8.53 -1.07 1.14
CA LEU A 50 8.14 -1.48 2.50
C LEU A 50 6.98 -0.61 3.01
N ALA A 51 7.02 0.71 2.84
CA ALA A 51 5.93 1.58 3.29
C ALA A 51 4.57 1.22 2.65
N TYR A 52 4.57 0.89 1.34
CA TYR A 52 3.38 0.33 0.68
C TYR A 52 2.95 -1.00 1.27
N GLN A 53 3.89 -1.92 1.49
CA GLN A 53 3.64 -3.24 2.10
C GLN A 53 2.95 -3.11 3.45
N LEU A 54 3.51 -2.32 4.36
CA LEU A 54 2.98 -2.18 5.71
C LEU A 54 1.60 -1.52 5.72
N TYR A 55 1.39 -0.52 4.87
CA TYR A 55 0.06 0.06 4.71
C TYR A 55 -0.96 -0.96 4.19
N HIS A 56 -0.64 -1.70 3.12
CA HIS A 56 -1.57 -2.68 2.56
C HIS A 56 -1.87 -3.82 3.53
N GLN A 57 -0.90 -4.19 4.37
CA GLN A 57 -1.14 -5.13 5.46
C GLN A 57 -2.08 -4.59 6.53
N SER A 58 -2.01 -3.29 6.80
CA SER A 58 -2.87 -2.65 7.80
C SER A 58 -4.33 -2.56 7.36
N LEU A 59 -4.65 -2.67 6.07
CA LEU A 59 -6.05 -2.64 5.62
C LEU A 59 -6.85 -3.77 6.27
N CYS A 60 -8.02 -3.47 6.83
CA CYS A 60 -8.85 -4.50 7.48
C CYS A 60 -9.37 -5.54 6.49
N LEU A 61 -9.52 -5.12 5.23
CA LEU A 61 -9.85 -6.00 4.12
C LEU A 61 -8.72 -5.89 3.10
N PRO A 62 -7.87 -6.90 2.89
CA PRO A 62 -6.85 -6.85 1.82
C PRO A 62 -7.53 -6.80 0.45
N LEU A 63 -8.76 -7.30 0.34
CA LEU A 63 -9.55 -7.18 -0.87
C LEU A 63 -10.19 -5.79 -1.01
N ASP A 64 -10.10 -4.89 -0.01
CA ASP A 64 -10.88 -3.64 0.13
C ASP A 64 -11.42 -3.10 -1.21
N PRO A 65 -12.75 -3.14 -1.41
CA PRO A 65 -13.32 -2.77 -2.68
C PRO A 65 -12.99 -1.30 -2.87
N TRP A 66 -12.35 -0.97 -3.98
CA TRP A 66 -12.38 0.40 -4.45
C TRP A 66 -13.84 0.78 -4.52
N TYR A 67 -14.29 1.69 -3.67
CA TYR A 67 -15.71 2.01 -3.55
C TYR A 67 -16.29 2.43 -4.90
N ASP A 68 -15.45 2.92 -5.80
CA ASP A 68 -15.77 3.23 -7.19
C ASP A 68 -16.18 2.01 -8.03
N LEU A 69 -15.70 0.79 -7.73
CA LEU A 69 -16.20 -0.46 -8.34
C LEU A 69 -17.68 -0.71 -8.02
N LEU A 70 -18.16 -0.16 -6.90
CA LEU A 70 -19.56 -0.27 -6.48
C LEU A 70 -20.41 0.84 -7.09
N SER A 71 -19.81 1.80 -7.81
CA SER A 71 -20.53 2.86 -8.50
C SER A 71 -21.25 2.32 -9.73
N ARG A 72 -22.58 2.52 -9.79
CA ARG A 72 -23.38 2.25 -10.98
C ARG A 72 -24.26 3.45 -11.28
N VAL A 73 -24.32 3.83 -12.56
CA VAL A 73 -25.14 4.95 -13.04
C VAL A 73 -26.58 4.80 -12.56
N GLY A 74 -27.11 5.79 -11.85
CA GLY A 74 -28.50 5.78 -11.35
C GLY A 74 -28.73 4.97 -10.07
N SER A 75 -27.69 4.58 -9.34
CA SER A 75 -27.80 3.91 -8.03
C SER A 75 -26.94 4.58 -6.96
N ASP A 76 -27.37 4.49 -5.70
CA ASP A 76 -26.63 5.02 -4.54
C ASP A 76 -25.70 3.98 -3.92
N ARG A 77 -25.35 2.89 -4.63
CA ARG A 77 -24.58 1.77 -4.06
C ARG A 77 -23.26 2.20 -3.41
N ARG A 78 -22.46 2.95 -4.15
CA ARG A 78 -21.17 3.48 -3.70
C ARG A 78 -21.34 4.39 -2.48
N ASP A 79 -22.41 5.17 -2.43
CA ASP A 79 -22.67 6.08 -1.32
C ASP A 79 -23.17 5.31 -0.08
N ASN A 80 -24.02 4.31 -0.29
CA ASN A 80 -24.54 3.45 0.76
C ASN A 80 -23.46 2.57 1.38
N ILE A 81 -22.61 1.91 0.59
CA ILE A 81 -21.50 1.12 1.14
C ILE A 81 -20.53 1.99 1.94
N CYS A 82 -20.21 3.21 1.48
CA CYS A 82 -19.36 4.13 2.23
C CYS A 82 -20.05 4.57 3.52
N ARG A 83 -21.33 4.96 3.46
CA ARG A 83 -22.13 5.31 4.64
C ARG A 83 -22.15 4.18 5.67
N PHE A 84 -22.49 2.97 5.25
CA PHE A 84 -22.54 1.81 6.15
C PHE A 84 -21.15 1.44 6.69
N THR A 85 -20.08 1.67 5.93
CA THR A 85 -18.72 1.47 6.44
C THR A 85 -18.32 2.56 7.45
N HIS A 86 -18.73 3.81 7.26
CA HIS A 86 -18.57 4.87 8.28
C HIS A 86 -19.33 4.55 9.57
N GLU A 87 -20.54 4.01 9.45
CA GLU A 87 -21.35 3.53 10.58
C GLU A 87 -20.69 2.31 11.26
N TYR A 88 -20.13 1.38 10.49
CA TYR A 88 -19.36 0.25 11.02
C TYR A 88 -18.13 0.73 11.78
N ALA A 89 -17.37 1.66 11.20
CA ALA A 89 -16.21 2.28 11.85
C ALA A 89 -16.59 2.91 13.20
N ALA A 90 -17.73 3.60 13.29
CA ALA A 90 -18.20 4.16 14.55
C ALA A 90 -18.43 3.11 15.66
N GLN A 91 -18.83 1.89 15.30
CA GLN A 91 -19.02 0.80 16.26
C GLN A 91 -17.69 0.25 16.77
N LEU A 92 -16.64 0.26 15.95
CA LEU A 92 -15.29 -0.14 16.36
C LEU A 92 -14.72 0.78 17.45
N GLY A 93 -15.00 2.09 17.35
CA GLY A 93 -14.57 3.09 18.34
C GLY A 93 -15.52 3.25 19.55
N GLY A 94 -16.73 2.69 19.49
CA GLY A 94 -17.79 2.89 20.50
C GLY A 94 -17.99 1.75 21.50
N ALA A 95 -17.30 0.62 21.36
CA ALA A 95 -17.43 -0.49 22.30
C ALA A 95 -16.75 -0.13 23.65
N PRO A 96 -17.42 -0.32 24.80
CA PRO A 96 -16.76 -0.14 26.10
C PRO A 96 -15.59 -1.12 26.19
N ALA A 97 -14.45 -0.65 26.69
CA ALA A 97 -13.26 -1.44 26.97
C ALA A 97 -13.59 -2.54 28.00
N ASN A 98 -14.18 -3.63 27.54
CA ASN A 98 -14.44 -4.80 28.38
C ASN A 98 -13.11 -5.57 28.47
N PRO A 99 -12.49 -5.73 29.65
CA PRO A 99 -11.12 -6.27 29.77
C PRO A 99 -11.00 -7.76 29.43
N VAL A 100 -12.07 -8.41 29.01
CA VAL A 100 -12.19 -9.88 29.01
C VAL A 100 -12.83 -10.37 27.71
N SER A 101 -12.20 -10.05 26.56
CA SER A 101 -12.01 -10.95 25.39
C SER A 101 -11.68 -10.15 24.11
N SER A 102 -10.58 -10.53 23.46
CA SER A 102 -10.04 -10.10 22.16
C SER A 102 -9.36 -8.71 22.05
N SER A 103 -8.04 -8.79 22.06
CA SER A 103 -6.94 -7.82 22.03
C SER A 103 -6.79 -6.86 20.82
N ASP A 104 -7.87 -6.43 20.16
CA ASP A 104 -7.78 -5.65 18.89
C ASP A 104 -8.28 -4.19 18.94
N GLN A 105 -9.05 -3.80 19.96
CA GLN A 105 -9.73 -2.49 20.01
C GLN A 105 -8.80 -1.27 20.02
N GLY A 106 -7.51 -1.47 20.33
CA GLY A 106 -6.48 -0.43 20.35
C GLY A 106 -5.68 -0.26 19.06
N TYR A 107 -6.10 -0.84 17.92
CA TYR A 107 -5.28 -0.79 16.70
C TYR A 107 -6.03 -0.26 15.47
N TYR A 108 -7.34 -0.03 15.56
CA TYR A 108 -8.12 0.50 14.44
C TYR A 108 -7.85 2.00 14.19
N SER A 109 -7.80 2.37 12.92
CA SER A 109 -7.79 3.77 12.44
C SER A 109 -8.48 3.89 11.08
N GLY A 110 -8.62 5.11 10.57
CA GLY A 110 -9.40 5.41 9.36
C GLY A 110 -10.25 6.68 9.53
N PRO A 111 -11.57 6.59 9.35
CA PRO A 111 -12.50 7.65 9.75
C PRO A 111 -12.34 8.02 11.23
N ASN A 112 -12.54 9.29 11.60
CA ASN A 112 -12.52 9.76 12.99
C ASN A 112 -13.42 8.90 13.91
N SER A 113 -14.55 8.43 13.39
CA SER A 113 -15.49 7.58 14.11
C SER A 113 -14.90 6.23 14.53
N ALA A 114 -13.91 5.68 13.79
CA ALA A 114 -13.15 4.48 14.18
C ALA A 114 -12.46 4.62 15.54
N ARG A 115 -12.21 5.86 15.97
CA ARG A 115 -11.57 6.19 17.24
C ARG A 115 -12.52 6.86 18.23
N GLY A 116 -13.83 6.81 17.95
CA GLY A 116 -14.87 7.41 18.78
C GLY A 116 -14.93 8.95 18.68
N TRP A 117 -14.30 9.57 17.68
CA TRP A 117 -14.33 11.02 17.50
C TRP A 117 -15.54 11.45 16.66
N SER A 118 -16.16 12.60 16.99
CA SER A 118 -17.51 12.97 16.54
C SER A 118 -17.61 13.62 15.15
N ASP A 119 -16.51 14.02 14.52
CA ASP A 119 -16.46 14.83 13.30
C ASP A 119 -15.86 14.07 12.10
N SER A 120 -16.30 12.83 11.90
CA SER A 120 -15.87 12.06 10.73
C SER A 120 -16.25 12.74 9.42
N ASN A 121 -15.27 12.89 8.52
CA ASN A 121 -15.51 13.44 7.20
C ASN A 121 -16.15 12.37 6.30
N LEU A 122 -17.48 12.35 6.29
CA LEU A 122 -18.28 11.38 5.55
C LEU A 122 -18.15 11.48 4.02
N ARG A 123 -17.45 12.50 3.49
CA ARG A 123 -17.15 12.63 2.05
C ARG A 123 -15.91 11.83 1.64
N LEU A 124 -15.06 11.46 2.58
CA LEU A 124 -13.90 10.64 2.31
C LEU A 124 -14.30 9.17 2.30
N ASP A 125 -13.62 8.40 1.46
CA ASP A 125 -13.73 6.95 1.48
C ASP A 125 -13.29 6.42 2.85
N PRO A 126 -14.10 5.56 3.50
CA PRO A 126 -13.80 5.06 4.83
C PRO A 126 -12.75 3.93 4.75
N ILE A 127 -11.50 4.32 4.51
CA ILE A 127 -10.36 3.41 4.54
C ILE A 127 -10.13 2.99 5.99
N LEU A 128 -10.48 1.74 6.31
CA LEU A 128 -10.32 1.20 7.65
C LEU A 128 -9.03 0.38 7.75
N THR A 129 -8.21 0.72 8.74
CA THR A 129 -6.94 0.04 9.02
C THR A 129 -6.91 -0.54 10.43
N ASN A 130 -6.13 -1.59 10.62
CA ASN A 130 -5.78 -2.20 11.89
C ASN A 130 -4.25 -2.41 11.91
N TYR A 131 -3.55 -1.60 12.68
CA TYR A 131 -2.08 -1.60 12.68
C TYR A 131 -1.47 -2.89 13.24
N ARG A 132 -2.24 -3.72 13.95
CA ARG A 132 -1.79 -5.03 14.45
C ARG A 132 -1.43 -5.99 13.30
N HIS A 133 -2.07 -5.83 12.15
CA HIS A 133 -1.83 -6.68 10.98
C HIS A 133 -0.46 -6.45 10.33
N VAL A 134 0.32 -5.47 10.80
CA VAL A 134 1.64 -5.23 10.23
C VAL A 134 2.62 -6.36 10.59
N ASP A 135 3.26 -6.91 9.56
CA ASP A 135 4.34 -7.90 9.63
C ASP A 135 5.27 -7.72 8.41
N ALA A 136 6.38 -7.01 8.60
CA ALA A 136 7.34 -6.74 7.54
C ALA A 136 7.91 -7.99 6.84
N ARG A 137 7.84 -9.18 7.44
CA ARG A 137 8.39 -10.43 6.86
C ARG A 137 7.36 -11.21 6.04
N LEU A 138 6.09 -10.81 6.09
CA LEU A 138 5.04 -11.34 5.22
C LEU A 138 4.83 -10.42 4.01
N PRO A 139 4.46 -10.93 2.83
CA PRO A 139 4.05 -10.08 1.73
C PRO A 139 2.71 -9.39 2.04
N ALA A 140 2.32 -8.45 1.18
CA ALA A 140 0.96 -7.95 1.11
C ALA A 140 0.33 -8.22 -0.26
N PHE A 141 -0.99 -8.34 -0.29
CA PHE A 141 -1.72 -8.28 -1.55
C PHE A 141 -3.00 -7.47 -1.41
N THR A 142 -3.38 -6.83 -2.51
CA THR A 142 -4.63 -6.09 -2.63
C THR A 142 -5.25 -6.29 -4.00
N ARG A 143 -6.48 -5.82 -4.18
CA ARG A 143 -7.08 -5.60 -5.49
C ARG A 143 -7.15 -4.11 -5.80
N ASP A 144 -6.92 -3.74 -7.05
CA ASP A 144 -6.79 -2.35 -7.51
C ASP A 144 -8.04 -1.81 -8.24
N GLY A 145 -9.07 -2.66 -8.38
CA GLY A 145 -10.17 -2.43 -9.30
C GLY A 145 -10.23 -3.48 -10.41
N SER A 146 -9.11 -3.65 -11.10
CA SER A 146 -8.96 -4.40 -12.35
C SER A 146 -8.06 -5.63 -12.23
N CYS A 147 -7.12 -5.62 -11.29
CA CYS A 147 -6.11 -6.67 -11.11
C CYS A 147 -5.74 -6.83 -9.63
N PHE A 148 -5.06 -7.93 -9.34
CA PHE A 148 -4.41 -8.16 -8.05
C PHE A 148 -3.03 -7.54 -8.06
N ILE A 149 -2.67 -6.93 -6.94
CA ILE A 149 -1.32 -6.42 -6.66
C ILE A 149 -0.76 -7.27 -5.54
N ALA A 150 0.45 -7.79 -5.72
CA ALA A 150 1.24 -8.36 -4.64
C ALA A 150 2.54 -7.59 -4.49
N LEU A 151 2.93 -7.35 -3.24
CA LEU A 151 4.12 -6.56 -2.93
C LEU A 151 4.85 -7.12 -1.72
N ARG A 152 6.19 -7.04 -1.79
CA ARG A 152 7.10 -7.47 -0.73
C ARG A 152 8.42 -6.73 -0.88
N ALA A 153 8.82 -6.02 0.15
CA ALA A 153 10.15 -5.43 0.23
C ALA A 153 11.23 -6.53 0.27
N PRO A 154 12.44 -6.25 -0.26
CA PRO A 154 13.54 -7.19 -0.26
C PRO A 154 13.87 -7.79 1.10
N ALA A 155 14.40 -9.02 1.09
CA ALA A 155 14.78 -9.72 2.32
C ALA A 155 15.88 -8.96 3.07
N TYR A 156 16.83 -8.37 2.35
CA TYR A 156 17.89 -7.58 2.96
C TYR A 156 17.37 -6.33 3.70
N VAL A 157 16.15 -5.84 3.42
CA VAL A 157 15.50 -4.77 4.18
C VAL A 157 14.77 -5.36 5.40
N THR A 158 14.02 -6.44 5.20
CA THR A 158 13.01 -6.91 6.16
C THR A 158 13.53 -7.90 7.21
N ASP A 159 14.56 -8.70 6.89
CA ASP A 159 15.04 -9.77 7.76
C ASP A 159 15.78 -9.26 9.00
N ASN A 160 16.45 -8.10 8.91
CA ASN A 160 17.16 -7.51 10.05
C ASN A 160 16.26 -6.64 10.94
N ILE A 161 14.98 -6.46 10.61
CA ILE A 161 14.02 -5.79 11.49
C ILE A 161 13.80 -6.65 12.73
N LYS A 162 14.05 -6.06 13.90
CA LYS A 162 13.83 -6.66 15.22
C LYS A 162 12.49 -6.27 15.81
N LEU A 163 12.14 -4.99 15.71
CA LEU A 163 11.02 -4.40 16.43
C LEU A 163 10.24 -3.47 15.50
N ILE A 164 8.91 -3.63 15.52
CA ILE A 164 7.95 -2.74 14.87
C ILE A 164 6.99 -2.23 15.94
N GLU A 165 6.88 -0.91 16.02
CA GLU A 165 5.94 -0.19 16.88
C GLU A 165 5.22 0.87 16.05
N GLY A 166 4.13 1.44 16.56
CA GLY A 166 3.38 2.49 15.89
C GLY A 166 3.22 3.72 16.78
N MET A 167 3.32 4.90 16.19
CA MET A 167 3.05 6.18 16.82
C MET A 167 1.77 6.75 16.24
N ARG A 168 0.77 6.96 17.10
CA ARG A 168 -0.56 7.41 16.69
C ARG A 168 -1.14 8.40 17.70
N TYR A 169 -2.15 9.16 17.31
CA TYR A 169 -2.80 10.09 18.23
C TYR A 169 -3.60 9.34 19.31
N SER A 170 -3.37 9.64 20.59
CA SER A 170 -4.12 9.02 21.70
C SER A 170 -5.49 9.66 21.89
N MET A 171 -5.64 10.92 21.48
CA MET A 171 -6.90 11.66 21.49
C MET A 171 -6.97 12.59 20.27
N LYS A 172 -8.17 13.07 19.96
CA LYS A 172 -8.37 13.99 18.85
C LYS A 172 -7.50 15.25 19.01
N PRO A 173 -6.63 15.57 18.04
CA PRO A 173 -5.84 16.80 18.07
C PRO A 173 -6.73 18.05 17.98
N GLY A 174 -6.45 19.06 18.83
CA GLY A 174 -7.09 20.38 18.74
C GLY A 174 -6.43 21.32 17.71
N GLY A 175 -5.25 20.94 17.22
CA GLY A 175 -4.43 21.66 16.25
C GLY A 175 -3.21 20.83 15.88
N TYR A 176 -2.42 21.29 14.89
CA TYR A 176 -1.23 20.59 14.39
C TYR A 176 -0.02 21.52 14.33
N PRO A 177 1.21 21.03 14.64
CA PRO A 177 1.52 19.69 15.13
C PRO A 177 0.94 19.43 16.55
N SER A 178 0.78 18.17 16.94
CA SER A 178 0.29 17.79 18.27
C SER A 178 1.11 16.65 18.87
N ASN A 179 1.34 16.75 20.18
CA ASN A 179 2.14 15.79 20.96
C ASN A 179 1.27 14.80 21.75
N ASN A 180 -0.06 14.80 21.53
CA ASN A 180 -0.99 13.87 22.16
C ASN A 180 -0.94 12.50 21.48
N LEU A 181 0.17 11.81 21.70
CA LEU A 181 0.55 10.61 20.97
C LEU A 181 0.71 9.44 21.93
N GLU A 182 0.52 8.24 21.41
CA GLU A 182 0.82 7.00 22.10
C GLU A 182 1.67 6.10 21.21
N LEU A 183 2.61 5.40 21.86
CA LEU A 183 3.38 4.32 21.26
C LEU A 183 2.60 3.01 21.44
N VAL A 184 2.45 2.27 20.36
CA VAL A 184 1.71 1.00 20.35
C VAL A 184 2.65 -0.11 19.87
N PRO A 185 2.87 -1.17 20.65
CA PRO A 185 3.67 -2.30 20.21
C PRO A 185 2.93 -3.07 19.11
N ILE A 186 3.62 -3.41 18.02
CA ILE A 186 3.00 -4.10 16.87
C ILE A 186 3.61 -5.50 16.69
N ARG A 187 4.94 -5.57 16.51
CA ARG A 187 5.63 -6.83 16.21
C ARG A 187 7.02 -6.83 16.81
N GLN A 188 7.42 -7.95 17.37
CA GLN A 188 8.82 -8.20 17.73
C GLN A 188 9.25 -9.53 17.15
N TYR A 189 10.42 -9.55 16.52
CA TYR A 189 11.06 -10.73 16.01
C TYR A 189 12.19 -11.19 16.94
N PRO A 190 12.50 -12.51 16.97
CA PRO A 190 13.54 -13.03 17.85
C PRO A 190 14.95 -12.52 17.49
N ASN A 191 15.18 -12.20 16.22
CA ASN A 191 16.46 -11.78 15.67
C ASN A 191 16.28 -10.47 14.88
N GLY A 192 17.39 -9.75 14.69
CA GLY A 192 17.47 -8.48 13.98
C GLY A 192 18.08 -7.39 14.85
N GLU A 193 18.45 -6.28 14.24
CA GLU A 193 19.01 -5.10 14.90
C GLU A 193 18.31 -3.79 14.54
N ASP A 194 17.50 -3.78 13.49
CA ASP A 194 16.78 -2.58 13.06
C ASP A 194 15.49 -2.39 13.87
N HIS A 195 15.12 -1.13 14.08
CA HIS A 195 13.90 -0.75 14.79
C HIS A 195 13.08 0.21 13.94
N LEU A 196 11.86 -0.21 13.67
CA LEU A 196 10.88 0.48 12.85
C LEU A 196 9.77 1.05 13.72
N VAL A 197 9.51 2.35 13.63
CA VAL A 197 8.37 3.01 14.29
C VAL A 197 7.49 3.62 13.22
N LEU A 198 6.35 2.99 12.96
CA LEU A 198 5.34 3.48 12.01
C LEU A 198 4.73 4.77 12.54
N PHE A 199 4.34 5.69 11.67
CA PHE A 199 3.60 6.88 12.08
C PHE A 199 2.29 7.02 11.32
N GLU A 200 1.27 7.44 12.06
CA GLU A 200 -0.02 7.82 11.52
C GLU A 200 0.01 9.23 10.93
N GLY A 201 -0.82 9.47 9.92
CA GLY A 201 -1.05 10.78 9.34
C GLY A 201 -2.42 10.90 8.71
N GLY A 202 -2.83 12.14 8.45
CA GLY A 202 -4.09 12.49 7.84
C GLY A 202 -3.95 12.93 6.39
N THR A 203 -4.76 12.36 5.49
CA THR A 203 -4.89 12.81 4.10
C THR A 203 -6.35 13.22 3.81
N GLY A 204 -6.57 13.89 2.68
CA GLY A 204 -7.90 14.32 2.23
C GLY A 204 -8.42 15.58 2.91
N VAL A 205 -7.53 16.37 3.52
CA VAL A 205 -7.87 17.67 4.11
C VAL A 205 -8.23 18.66 2.99
N TYR A 206 -9.35 19.36 3.15
CA TYR A 206 -9.76 20.47 2.31
C TYR A 206 -10.37 21.57 3.18
N GLY A 207 -9.63 22.68 3.34
CA GLY A 207 -10.05 23.76 4.23
C GLY A 207 -10.10 23.29 5.68
N SER A 208 -11.25 23.39 6.33
CA SER A 208 -11.45 22.97 7.74
C SER A 208 -11.96 21.53 7.89
N SER A 209 -11.99 20.73 6.81
CA SER A 209 -12.48 19.35 6.89
C SER A 209 -11.53 18.45 7.66
N SER A 210 -12.08 17.52 8.44
CA SER A 210 -11.29 16.50 9.13
C SER A 210 -10.62 15.54 8.12
N PRO A 211 -9.37 15.12 8.36
CA PRO A 211 -8.67 14.15 7.52
C PRO A 211 -9.24 12.74 7.68
N ALA A 212 -8.85 11.84 6.78
CA ALA A 212 -8.88 10.40 7.01
C ALA A 212 -7.50 9.93 7.48
N TRP A 213 -7.46 9.08 8.51
CA TRP A 213 -6.25 8.64 9.16
C TRP A 213 -5.77 7.30 8.61
N SER A 214 -4.46 7.16 8.39
CA SER A 214 -3.86 5.86 8.07
C SER A 214 -2.36 5.83 8.40
N LEU A 215 -1.72 4.68 8.22
CA LEU A 215 -0.25 4.60 8.24
C LEU A 215 0.31 5.40 7.08
N MET A 216 0.98 6.52 7.39
CA MET A 216 1.57 7.40 6.37
C MET A 216 3.07 7.20 6.18
N GLY A 217 3.68 6.34 6.98
CA GLY A 217 5.10 6.06 6.86
C GLY A 217 5.72 5.44 8.10
N PHE A 218 7.03 5.54 8.21
CA PHE A 218 7.79 5.10 9.36
C PHE A 218 9.10 5.86 9.54
N VAL A 219 9.64 5.81 10.76
CA VAL A 219 11.04 6.12 11.07
C VAL A 219 11.75 4.82 11.40
N MET A 220 12.88 4.55 10.75
CA MET A 220 13.69 3.36 10.95
C MET A 220 15.09 3.73 11.43
N MET A 221 15.52 3.16 12.56
CA MET A 221 16.93 3.08 12.90
C MET A 221 17.49 1.82 12.27
N GLN A 222 18.24 1.98 11.19
CA GLN A 222 18.84 0.90 10.42
C GLN A 222 20.30 0.70 10.84
N LYS A 223 20.68 -0.51 11.23
CA LYS A 223 22.04 -0.83 11.67
C LYS A 223 23.05 -0.66 10.53
N THR A 224 24.17 0.00 10.83
CA THR A 224 25.38 0.10 9.98
C THR A 224 26.58 -0.55 10.69
N PRO A 225 27.73 -0.75 10.01
CA PRO A 225 28.96 -1.26 10.65
C PRO A 225 29.39 -0.48 11.89
N THR A 226 29.23 0.83 11.84
CA THR A 226 29.79 1.78 12.83
C THR A 226 28.74 2.40 13.73
N GLY A 227 27.46 2.33 13.36
CA GLY A 227 26.38 2.98 14.09
C GLY A 227 25.01 2.59 13.56
N TYR A 228 24.20 3.60 13.28
CA TYR A 228 22.85 3.51 12.73
C TYR A 228 22.60 4.68 11.78
N ASP A 229 21.87 4.43 10.70
CA ASP A 229 21.24 5.48 9.89
C ASP A 229 19.77 5.63 10.29
N ALA A 230 19.25 6.84 10.26
CA ALA A 230 17.83 7.12 10.42
C ALA A 230 17.17 7.31 9.06
N HIS A 231 16.15 6.51 8.76
CA HIS A 231 15.32 6.66 7.56
C HIS A 231 13.92 7.10 7.94
N ILE A 232 13.48 8.25 7.45
CA ILE A 232 12.13 8.80 7.58
C ILE A 232 11.44 8.62 6.24
N VAL A 233 10.50 7.68 6.18
CA VAL A 233 9.91 7.20 4.94
C VAL A 233 8.44 7.56 4.92
N PHE A 234 8.00 8.28 3.88
CA PHE A 234 6.60 8.60 3.63
C PHE A 234 6.04 7.67 2.54
N ARG A 235 4.90 7.06 2.83
CA ARG A 235 4.13 6.25 1.89
C ARG A 235 3.57 7.14 0.78
N GLY A 236 3.51 6.61 -0.43
CA GLY A 236 2.76 7.22 -1.53
C GLY A 236 1.29 6.82 -1.59
N SER A 237 0.57 7.44 -2.52
CA SER A 237 -0.85 7.22 -2.76
C SER A 237 -1.11 5.76 -3.17
N ARG A 238 -2.27 5.22 -2.78
CA ARG A 238 -2.72 3.90 -3.25
C ARG A 238 -2.89 3.97 -4.78
N SER A 239 -2.05 3.27 -5.55
CA SER A 239 -2.24 3.15 -6.99
C SER A 239 -3.45 2.26 -7.28
N GLY A 240 -4.36 2.75 -8.11
CA GLY A 240 -5.51 2.01 -8.59
C GLY A 240 -5.76 2.35 -10.05
N SER A 241 -6.06 1.33 -10.86
CA SER A 241 -6.48 1.44 -12.27
C SER A 241 -7.64 2.41 -12.53
N SER A 242 -8.36 2.85 -11.48
CA SER A 242 -9.41 3.86 -11.59
C SER A 242 -8.92 5.30 -11.43
N LEU A 243 -7.62 5.59 -11.28
CA LEU A 243 -7.11 6.98 -11.22
C LEU A 243 -7.72 7.85 -12.33
N THR A 244 -7.80 7.36 -13.56
CA THR A 244 -8.49 8.08 -14.64
C THR A 244 -10.01 8.22 -14.41
N LYS A 245 -10.71 7.19 -13.93
CA LYS A 245 -12.18 7.28 -13.64
C LYS A 245 -12.49 8.17 -12.43
N THR A 246 -11.62 8.21 -11.43
CA THR A 246 -11.84 8.92 -10.16
C THR A 246 -11.28 10.34 -10.20
N VAL A 247 -10.20 10.64 -10.93
CA VAL A 247 -9.74 12.02 -11.13
C VAL A 247 -10.82 12.88 -11.78
N TRP A 248 -11.63 12.32 -12.69
CA TRP A 248 -12.79 13.02 -13.27
C TRP A 248 -13.97 13.18 -12.29
N ASN A 249 -14.13 12.29 -11.30
CA ASN A 249 -15.22 12.36 -10.31
C ASN A 249 -14.86 13.07 -8.99
N ALA A 250 -13.57 13.10 -8.64
CA ALA A 250 -13.04 13.83 -7.48
C ALA A 250 -12.90 15.33 -7.78
N GLN A 251 -12.82 15.68 -9.07
CA GLN A 251 -12.95 17.03 -9.59
C GLN A 251 -14.44 17.38 -9.80
N ASP A 252 -15.24 17.35 -8.74
CA ASP A 252 -16.51 18.09 -8.79
C ASP A 252 -16.17 19.59 -8.78
N VAL A 253 -16.13 20.18 -9.98
CA VAL A 253 -15.85 21.60 -10.28
C VAL A 253 -16.87 22.56 -9.61
N ILE A 254 -17.86 22.04 -8.88
CA ILE A 254 -18.86 22.80 -8.12
C ILE A 254 -19.14 22.06 -6.78
N GLY A 255 -18.14 21.89 -5.92
CA GLY A 255 -18.34 21.25 -4.60
C GLY A 255 -17.08 21.06 -3.74
N ALA A 256 -17.27 20.57 -2.51
CA ALA A 256 -16.17 20.08 -1.69
C ALA A 256 -15.76 18.68 -2.16
N PRO A 257 -14.45 18.35 -2.21
CA PRO A 257 -13.98 17.10 -2.79
C PRO A 257 -14.50 15.87 -2.03
N LYS A 258 -14.76 14.78 -2.78
CA LYS A 258 -15.27 13.48 -2.33
C LYS A 258 -14.42 12.36 -2.94
N GLY A 259 -14.21 11.27 -2.19
CA GLY A 259 -13.48 10.09 -2.66
C GLY A 259 -12.26 9.74 -1.82
N ASN A 260 -11.28 9.09 -2.44
CA ASN A 260 -10.08 8.63 -1.76
C ASN A 260 -9.29 9.82 -1.16
N PRO A 261 -8.93 9.77 0.13
CA PRO A 261 -8.25 10.88 0.80
C PRO A 261 -6.84 11.16 0.25
N ASP A 262 -6.10 10.15 -0.20
CA ASP A 262 -4.77 10.33 -0.80
C ASP A 262 -4.91 11.07 -2.14
N TRP A 263 -5.88 10.68 -2.97
CA TRP A 263 -6.14 11.34 -4.26
C TRP A 263 -6.61 12.79 -4.11
N ILE A 264 -7.44 13.08 -3.11
CA ILE A 264 -7.84 14.46 -2.81
C ILE A 264 -6.62 15.30 -2.42
N THR A 265 -5.63 14.69 -1.77
CA THR A 265 -4.37 15.34 -1.42
C THR A 265 -3.54 15.60 -2.70
N ASP A 266 -3.40 14.60 -3.57
CA ASP A 266 -2.67 14.73 -4.84
C ASP A 266 -3.29 15.77 -5.80
N LEU A 267 -4.63 15.81 -5.88
CA LEU A 267 -5.37 16.68 -6.81
C LEU A 267 -5.41 18.15 -6.40
N GLN A 268 -5.06 18.46 -5.16
CA GLN A 268 -4.84 19.83 -4.71
C GLN A 268 -3.48 20.41 -5.12
N SER A 269 -2.83 19.79 -6.12
CA SER A 269 -1.59 20.24 -6.75
C SER A 269 -1.73 21.53 -7.57
N SER A 270 -2.95 21.93 -7.93
CA SER A 270 -3.21 23.16 -8.73
C SER A 270 -3.01 24.47 -7.97
N LYS A 271 -2.89 24.44 -6.63
CA LYS A 271 -2.75 25.64 -5.78
C LYS A 271 -1.52 25.54 -4.90
N GLN A 272 -0.85 26.68 -4.70
CA GLN A 272 0.25 26.81 -3.75
C GLN A 272 -0.10 27.81 -2.64
N ILE A 273 0.32 27.51 -1.40
CA ILE A 273 0.02 28.31 -0.23
C ILE A 273 1.30 28.61 0.57
N GLU A 274 1.25 29.69 1.35
CA GLU A 274 2.23 29.90 2.42
C GLU A 274 1.93 28.95 3.56
N GLN A 275 2.94 28.23 4.02
CA GLN A 275 2.84 27.32 5.16
C GLN A 275 4.10 27.45 6.02
N PRO A 276 4.13 28.35 7.01
CA PRO A 276 5.33 28.65 7.81
C PRO A 276 5.92 27.45 8.55
N LEU A 277 5.09 26.46 8.89
CA LEU A 277 5.56 25.18 9.48
C LEU A 277 6.50 24.44 8.51
N VAL A 278 6.24 24.52 7.21
CA VAL A 278 6.97 23.83 6.14
C VAL A 278 8.10 24.69 5.57
N SER A 279 7.84 25.98 5.34
CA SER A 279 8.84 26.91 4.83
C SER A 279 8.47 28.34 5.16
N ARG A 280 9.49 29.12 5.53
CA ARG A 280 9.40 30.59 5.64
C ARG A 280 9.67 31.31 4.31
N VAL A 281 10.06 30.56 3.27
CA VAL A 281 10.42 31.07 1.95
C VAL A 281 9.58 30.39 0.87
N GLY A 282 8.98 31.20 -0.01
CA GLY A 282 8.14 30.74 -1.11
C GLY A 282 6.85 30.08 -0.64
N LYS A 283 6.14 29.48 -1.59
CA LYS A 283 4.89 28.75 -1.39
C LYS A 283 5.08 27.28 -1.67
N VAL A 284 4.25 26.47 -1.03
CA VAL A 284 4.26 25.01 -1.15
C VAL A 284 2.91 24.50 -1.63
N THR A 285 2.92 23.37 -2.32
CA THR A 285 1.72 22.76 -2.90
C THR A 285 0.68 22.45 -1.81
N LYS A 286 -0.55 22.94 -2.00
CA LYS A 286 -1.61 23.02 -0.98
C LYS A 286 -1.96 21.66 -0.38
N GLY A 287 -2.16 20.64 -1.21
CA GLY A 287 -2.56 19.32 -0.73
C GLY A 287 -1.59 18.76 0.30
N PHE A 288 -0.30 18.72 -0.04
CA PHE A 288 0.74 18.27 0.88
C PHE A 288 0.87 19.20 2.10
N ALA A 289 0.72 20.52 1.91
CA ALA A 289 0.86 21.51 2.98
C ALA A 289 -0.28 21.49 4.00
N GLU A 290 -1.46 20.98 3.61
CA GLU A 290 -2.59 20.71 4.50
C GLU A 290 -2.48 19.34 5.18
N ALA A 291 -1.88 18.35 4.52
CA ALA A 291 -1.69 17.00 5.06
C ALA A 291 -0.51 16.91 6.03
N ILE A 292 0.65 17.48 5.68
CA ILE A 292 1.90 17.29 6.42
C ILE A 292 1.84 17.72 7.90
N PRO A 293 1.14 18.80 8.32
CA PRO A 293 1.07 19.16 9.74
C PRO A 293 0.51 18.04 10.62
N THR A 294 -0.40 17.23 10.07
CA THR A 294 -0.98 16.07 10.77
C THR A 294 0.03 14.98 11.08
N MET A 295 1.17 14.96 10.37
CA MET A 295 2.23 13.95 10.45
C MET A 295 3.44 14.44 11.25
N LEU A 296 3.64 15.77 11.34
CA LEU A 296 4.81 16.37 12.00
C LEU A 296 4.95 15.94 13.47
N GLY A 297 3.86 15.94 14.24
CA GLY A 297 3.84 15.46 15.63
C GLY A 297 4.23 13.97 15.76
N PRO A 298 3.51 13.05 15.09
CA PRO A 298 3.86 11.63 15.05
C PRO A 298 5.32 11.36 14.66
N VAL A 299 5.83 12.01 13.59
CA VAL A 299 7.22 11.84 13.16
C VAL A 299 8.20 12.35 14.21
N ALA A 300 7.97 13.54 14.79
CA ALA A 300 8.81 14.08 15.87
C ALA A 300 8.87 13.13 17.07
N ALA A 301 7.72 12.57 17.47
CA ALA A 301 7.66 11.61 18.56
C ALA A 301 8.39 10.30 18.24
N CYS A 302 8.31 9.79 17.01
CA CYS A 302 9.13 8.64 16.57
C CYS A 302 10.62 8.94 16.74
N CYS A 303 11.09 10.07 16.23
CA CYS A 303 12.49 10.47 16.31
C CYS A 303 12.96 10.66 17.76
N LYS A 304 12.13 11.31 18.59
CA LYS A 304 12.39 11.52 20.02
C LYS A 304 12.45 10.22 20.82
N TYR A 305 11.57 9.28 20.50
CA TYR A 305 11.57 7.97 21.14
C TYR A 305 12.83 7.16 20.75
N LEU A 306 13.18 7.16 19.47
CA LEU A 306 14.36 6.47 18.97
C LEU A 306 15.66 7.10 19.51
N SER A 307 15.72 8.43 19.65
CA SER A 307 16.90 9.10 20.21
C SER A 307 17.17 8.78 21.69
N GLN A 308 16.19 8.26 22.42
CA GLN A 308 16.35 7.79 23.80
C GLN A 308 16.97 6.39 23.87
N THR A 309 16.90 5.63 22.77
CA THR A 309 17.31 4.22 22.72
C THR A 309 18.60 4.03 21.92
N TYR A 310 18.83 4.86 20.91
CA TYR A 310 19.95 4.75 19.97
C TYR A 310 20.87 5.97 20.04
N PRO A 311 22.17 5.81 19.69
CA PRO A 311 23.03 6.95 19.46
C PRO A 311 22.47 7.84 18.33
N ALA A 312 22.98 9.07 18.24
CA ALA A 312 22.70 9.93 17.09
C ALA A 312 23.01 9.18 15.79
N PRO A 313 22.12 9.24 14.78
CA PRO A 313 22.34 8.55 13.53
C PRO A 313 23.54 9.16 12.78
N GLU A 314 24.23 8.33 12.01
CA GLU A 314 25.32 8.75 11.14
C GLU A 314 24.79 9.63 10.00
N HIS A 315 23.63 9.24 9.44
CA HIS A 315 22.91 10.00 8.43
C HIS A 315 21.41 9.98 8.69
N ILE A 316 20.73 11.05 8.24
CA ILE A 316 19.27 11.13 8.22
C ILE A 316 18.83 11.19 6.76
N TYR A 317 18.09 10.17 6.33
CA TYR A 317 17.48 10.11 5.00
C TYR A 317 15.99 10.34 5.11
N VAL A 318 15.47 11.27 4.31
CA VAL A 318 14.03 11.48 4.14
C VAL A 318 13.67 11.00 2.75
N THR A 319 12.69 10.10 2.62
CA THR A 319 12.35 9.52 1.32
C THR A 319 10.87 9.25 1.18
N GLY A 320 10.44 9.10 -0.07
CA GLY A 320 9.09 8.75 -0.44
C GLY A 320 8.97 8.58 -1.95
N HIS A 321 7.84 8.00 -2.36
CA HIS A 321 7.47 7.79 -3.75
C HIS A 321 6.12 8.45 -4.05
N SER A 322 5.94 9.07 -5.22
CA SER A 322 4.66 9.69 -5.63
C SER A 322 4.17 10.72 -4.59
N LEU A 323 2.92 10.66 -4.10
CA LEU A 323 2.45 11.46 -2.96
C LEU A 323 3.45 11.50 -1.79
N GLY A 324 4.07 10.37 -1.47
CA GLY A 324 5.04 10.23 -0.40
C GLY A 324 6.31 11.03 -0.67
N ALA A 325 6.72 11.15 -1.93
CA ALA A 325 7.82 12.03 -2.33
C ALA A 325 7.45 13.50 -2.13
N GLY A 326 6.21 13.91 -2.44
CA GLY A 326 5.71 15.25 -2.17
C GLY A 326 5.72 15.59 -0.67
N LEU A 327 5.20 14.69 0.17
CA LEU A 327 5.21 14.80 1.63
C LEU A 327 6.63 14.81 2.22
N ALA A 328 7.49 13.90 1.77
CA ALA A 328 8.90 13.82 2.17
C ALA A 328 9.65 15.13 1.87
N SER A 329 9.36 15.75 0.73
CA SER A 329 9.97 17.03 0.32
C SER A 329 9.55 18.17 1.23
N GLN A 330 8.25 18.25 1.55
CA GLN A 330 7.76 19.27 2.48
C GLN A 330 8.19 18.99 3.92
N PHE A 331 8.34 17.74 4.34
CA PHE A 331 8.94 17.41 5.64
C PHE A 331 10.41 17.86 5.69
N ALA A 332 11.22 17.51 4.69
CA ALA A 332 12.62 17.93 4.62
C ALA A 332 12.73 19.47 4.63
N SER A 333 11.83 20.16 3.91
CA SER A 333 11.72 21.63 3.98
C SER A 333 11.34 22.12 5.38
N ALA A 334 10.39 21.46 6.06
CA ALA A 334 9.98 21.82 7.41
C ALA A 334 11.15 21.77 8.38
N VAL A 335 12.04 20.78 8.24
CA VAL A 335 13.27 20.62 9.02
C VAL A 335 14.33 21.68 8.67
N ALA A 336 14.51 21.97 7.37
CA ALA A 336 15.61 22.80 6.88
C ALA A 336 15.32 24.31 6.92
N GLN A 337 14.08 24.73 6.64
CA GLN A 337 13.71 26.14 6.46
C GLN A 337 12.30 26.51 6.99
N GLY A 338 11.58 25.58 7.62
CA GLY A 338 10.30 25.82 8.30
C GLY A 338 10.46 26.16 9.78
N SER A 339 9.39 26.64 10.43
CA SER A 339 9.38 26.85 11.88
C SER A 339 9.34 25.56 12.69
N PHE A 340 8.82 24.48 12.09
CA PHE A 340 8.82 23.16 12.74
C PHE A 340 10.24 22.62 12.99
N GLY A 341 11.19 22.88 12.09
CA GLY A 341 12.57 22.42 12.24
C GLY A 341 13.25 22.95 13.50
N ASP A 342 12.91 24.18 13.92
CA ASP A 342 13.44 24.77 15.15
C ASP A 342 12.94 24.03 16.39
N GLU A 343 11.67 23.64 16.40
CA GLU A 343 11.04 22.84 17.47
C GLU A 343 11.64 21.41 17.50
N LEU A 344 11.73 20.76 16.34
CA LEU A 344 12.26 19.40 16.23
C LEU A 344 13.71 19.29 16.72
N LYS A 345 14.57 20.26 16.38
CA LYS A 345 15.97 20.32 16.81
C LYS A 345 16.10 20.50 18.33
N GLN A 346 15.13 21.15 18.97
CA GLN A 346 15.08 21.30 20.43
C GLN A 346 14.56 20.02 21.12
N GLU A 347 13.60 19.33 20.51
CA GLU A 347 13.04 18.10 21.08
C GLU A 347 13.93 16.85 20.89
N VAL A 348 14.65 16.78 19.77
CA VAL A 348 15.52 15.66 19.40
C VAL A 348 16.96 16.15 19.29
N VAL A 349 17.53 16.44 20.45
CA VAL A 349 18.89 16.98 20.59
C VAL A 349 19.94 15.96 20.15
N GLY A 350 20.95 16.43 19.42
CA GLY A 350 22.12 15.64 19.03
C GLY A 350 22.01 14.91 17.70
N TRP A 351 20.81 14.81 17.12
CA TRP A 351 20.66 14.31 15.75
C TRP A 351 21.20 15.32 14.72
N PRO A 352 21.88 14.87 13.65
CA PRO A 352 22.50 15.75 12.66
C PRO A 352 21.47 16.30 11.64
N TRP A 353 20.45 17.02 12.12
CA TRP A 353 19.35 17.53 11.29
C TRP A 353 19.80 18.39 10.10
N GLU A 354 20.90 19.14 10.24
CA GLU A 354 21.46 19.96 9.15
C GLU A 354 22.07 19.13 8.01
N GLN A 355 22.26 17.82 8.20
CA GLN A 355 22.78 16.88 7.20
C GLN A 355 21.68 15.98 6.62
N THR A 356 20.41 16.30 6.91
CA THR A 356 19.26 15.56 6.38
C THR A 356 19.29 15.57 4.86
N THR A 357 19.20 14.39 4.24
CA THR A 357 19.20 14.25 2.77
C THR A 357 17.86 13.76 2.29
N LEU A 358 17.22 14.50 1.38
CA LEU A 358 16.01 14.05 0.68
C LEU A 358 16.40 13.13 -0.49
N VAL A 359 15.77 11.95 -0.56
CA VAL A 359 15.84 11.05 -1.72
C VAL A 359 14.42 10.81 -2.21
N ALA A 360 14.00 11.56 -3.22
CA ALA A 360 12.62 11.54 -3.72
C ALA A 360 12.50 10.70 -5.00
N PHE A 361 11.39 9.98 -5.16
CA PHE A 361 11.10 9.17 -6.35
C PHE A 361 9.75 9.56 -6.95
N ALA A 362 9.75 9.87 -8.25
CA ALA A 362 8.56 10.31 -8.99
C ALA A 362 7.80 11.43 -8.24
N GLN A 363 8.53 12.47 -7.85
CA GLN A 363 8.05 13.56 -7.02
C GLN A 363 7.05 14.42 -7.83
N PRO A 364 5.80 14.59 -7.38
CA PRO A 364 4.94 15.66 -7.90
C PRO A 364 5.47 17.02 -7.43
N ILE A 365 5.16 18.11 -8.14
CA ILE A 365 5.66 19.44 -7.77
C ILE A 365 5.31 19.78 -6.31
N PRO A 366 6.31 19.95 -5.41
CA PRO A 366 6.06 20.19 -4.01
C PRO A 366 5.91 21.67 -3.63
N GLY A 367 6.35 22.61 -4.48
CA GLY A 367 6.24 24.04 -4.22
C GLY A 367 6.64 24.93 -5.38
N ASP A 368 6.75 26.24 -5.12
CA ASP A 368 7.09 27.25 -6.10
C ASP A 368 8.61 27.36 -6.34
N PRO A 369 9.06 28.04 -7.41
CA PRO A 369 10.48 28.21 -7.70
C PRO A 369 11.29 28.91 -6.59
N ALA A 370 10.67 29.81 -5.81
CA ALA A 370 11.37 30.50 -4.72
C ALA A 370 11.64 29.56 -3.55
N TRP A 371 10.66 28.73 -3.20
CA TRP A 371 10.77 27.66 -2.23
C TRP A 371 11.83 26.63 -2.65
N ALA A 372 11.77 26.17 -3.91
CA ALA A 372 12.68 25.15 -4.42
C ALA A 372 14.14 25.63 -4.45
N ALA A 373 14.39 26.84 -4.98
CA ALA A 373 15.74 27.42 -5.01
C ALA A 373 16.34 27.63 -3.61
N SER A 374 15.49 28.00 -2.62
CA SER A 374 15.91 28.11 -1.23
C SER A 374 16.27 26.73 -0.64
N PHE A 375 15.43 25.72 -0.89
CA PHE A 375 15.65 24.37 -0.41
C PHE A 375 16.95 23.77 -0.98
N ASP A 376 17.17 23.83 -2.30
CA ASP A 376 18.33 23.24 -2.95
C ASP A 376 19.66 23.89 -2.52
N LYS A 377 19.62 25.16 -2.15
CA LYS A 377 20.78 25.86 -1.59
C LYS A 377 21.14 25.31 -0.20
N ILE A 378 20.16 24.95 0.62
CA ILE A 378 20.34 24.47 1.99
C ILE A 378 20.64 22.96 2.01
N SER A 379 20.05 22.20 1.08
CA SER A 379 20.13 20.74 1.01
C SER A 379 20.72 20.25 -0.32
N PRO A 380 21.98 20.58 -0.65
CA PRO A 380 22.58 20.30 -1.96
C PRO A 380 22.82 18.81 -2.24
N SER A 381 22.76 17.95 -1.21
CA SER A 381 22.87 16.49 -1.35
C SER A 381 21.57 15.82 -1.78
N SER A 382 20.44 16.52 -1.74
CA SER A 382 19.13 15.98 -2.07
C SER A 382 19.05 15.52 -3.53
N GLN A 383 18.27 14.46 -3.78
CA GLN A 383 18.15 13.83 -5.08
C GLN A 383 16.68 13.57 -5.42
N HIS A 384 16.35 13.69 -6.71
CA HIS A 384 15.04 13.36 -7.24
C HIS A 384 15.20 12.46 -8.47
N PHE A 385 14.61 11.26 -8.42
CA PHE A 385 14.68 10.26 -9.48
C PHE A 385 13.30 10.02 -10.11
N TRP A 386 13.25 9.88 -11.44
CA TRP A 386 12.06 9.42 -12.15
C TRP A 386 12.45 8.74 -13.46
N VAL A 387 11.56 7.92 -14.01
CA VAL A 387 11.77 7.31 -15.34
C VAL A 387 11.20 8.24 -16.41
N ASP A 388 11.95 8.41 -17.50
CA ASP A 388 11.49 9.12 -18.70
C ASP A 388 10.05 8.71 -19.09
N GLY A 389 9.20 9.70 -19.37
CA GLY A 389 7.78 9.48 -19.68
C GLY A 389 6.85 9.35 -18.48
N ASP A 390 7.33 9.50 -17.24
CA ASP A 390 6.47 9.68 -16.07
C ASP A 390 5.71 11.01 -16.19
N THR A 391 4.41 10.92 -16.49
CA THR A 391 3.57 12.11 -16.69
C THR A 391 3.30 12.88 -15.40
N VAL A 392 3.40 12.27 -14.21
CA VAL A 392 3.22 13.01 -12.95
C VAL A 392 4.36 14.02 -12.78
N VAL A 393 5.58 13.58 -13.07
CA VAL A 393 6.77 14.44 -13.02
C VAL A 393 6.83 15.36 -14.24
N GLU A 394 6.64 14.83 -15.45
CA GLU A 394 6.89 15.56 -16.69
C GLU A 394 5.71 16.45 -17.14
N ALA A 395 4.45 16.06 -16.93
CA ALA A 395 3.31 16.92 -17.29
C ALA A 395 3.22 18.16 -16.40
N SER A 396 3.72 18.06 -15.16
CA SER A 396 3.88 19.18 -14.26
C SER A 396 4.92 20.20 -14.75
N SER A 397 5.85 19.77 -15.63
CA SER A 397 6.85 20.63 -16.31
C SER A 397 6.41 21.14 -17.70
N GLY A 398 5.24 20.72 -18.19
CA GLY A 398 4.76 20.98 -19.55
C GLY A 398 3.85 22.22 -19.71
N THR A 399 3.96 22.89 -20.86
CA THR A 399 3.29 24.16 -21.21
C THR A 399 1.75 24.13 -21.21
N LEU A 400 1.10 22.97 -21.30
CA LEU A 400 -0.37 22.87 -21.34
C LEU A 400 -1.01 22.86 -19.94
N MET A 401 -0.32 22.33 -18.92
CA MET A 401 -0.75 22.37 -17.51
C MET A 401 -0.28 23.63 -16.77
N GLY A 402 0.76 24.31 -17.27
CA GLY A 402 1.20 25.63 -16.78
C GLY A 402 0.20 26.78 -16.99
N LEU A 403 -0.95 26.52 -17.64
CA LEU A 403 -2.08 27.44 -17.74
C LEU A 403 -3.12 27.26 -16.60
N LEU A 404 -3.08 26.14 -15.85
CA LEU A 404 -4.06 25.78 -14.82
C LEU A 404 -3.45 25.50 -13.43
N ILE A 405 -2.12 25.35 -13.35
CA ILE A 405 -1.37 25.10 -12.11
C ILE A 405 -0.47 26.31 -11.84
N ASP A 406 -0.46 26.83 -10.60
CA ASP A 406 0.52 27.84 -10.17
C ASP A 406 1.94 27.36 -10.52
N LYS A 407 2.78 28.22 -11.12
CA LYS A 407 4.13 27.86 -11.56
C LYS A 407 4.90 27.19 -10.42
N GLY A 408 5.15 25.89 -10.54
CA GLY A 408 5.85 25.12 -9.53
C GLY A 408 7.18 24.55 -10.03
N GLU A 409 8.03 24.12 -9.12
CA GLU A 409 9.37 23.59 -9.38
C GLU A 409 9.65 22.37 -8.49
N HIS A 410 10.40 21.41 -9.01
CA HIS A 410 10.89 20.24 -8.25
C HIS A 410 12.10 20.62 -7.37
N VAL A 411 12.46 19.75 -6.42
CA VAL A 411 13.67 19.93 -5.58
C VAL A 411 14.62 18.75 -5.66
N GLY A 412 15.87 18.99 -5.30
CA GLY A 412 16.97 18.05 -5.34
C GLY A 412 17.61 17.95 -6.72
N ALA A 413 18.80 17.36 -6.77
CA ALA A 413 19.48 17.04 -8.01
C ALA A 413 18.62 16.10 -8.86
N GLN A 414 18.14 16.62 -9.99
CA GLN A 414 17.23 15.93 -10.89
C GLN A 414 17.96 14.79 -11.65
N LYS A 415 17.48 13.56 -11.50
CA LYS A 415 18.05 12.32 -12.05
C LYS A 415 17.01 11.56 -12.87
N LYS A 416 16.90 11.96 -14.15
CA LYS A 416 16.06 11.28 -15.13
C LYS A 416 16.68 9.96 -15.55
N LEU A 417 15.97 8.87 -15.29
CA LEU A 417 16.35 7.50 -15.66
C LEU A 417 15.79 7.15 -17.03
N SER A 418 16.53 6.32 -17.77
CA SER A 418 16.09 5.89 -19.11
C SER A 418 14.94 4.88 -19.03
N LYS A 419 13.99 4.96 -19.97
CA LYS A 419 12.98 3.91 -20.15
C LYS A 419 13.62 2.53 -20.29
N LEU A 420 12.93 1.54 -19.73
CA LEU A 420 13.28 0.14 -19.88
C LEU A 420 12.76 -0.38 -21.22
N SER A 421 13.63 -1.01 -22.01
CA SER A 421 13.25 -1.53 -23.32
C SER A 421 12.24 -2.66 -23.16
N GLY A 422 11.10 -2.58 -23.86
CA GLY A 422 10.03 -3.57 -23.77
C GLY A 422 9.19 -3.51 -22.49
N CYS A 423 9.36 -2.47 -21.65
CA CYS A 423 8.50 -2.21 -20.51
C CYS A 423 7.24 -1.47 -20.96
N GLU A 424 6.07 -2.07 -20.75
CA GLU A 424 4.76 -1.46 -21.02
C GLU A 424 4.10 -0.91 -19.75
N ASP A 425 4.72 -1.14 -18.58
CA ASP A 425 4.26 -0.59 -17.31
C ASP A 425 4.38 0.93 -17.23
N ASN A 426 3.53 1.52 -16.40
CA ASN A 426 3.55 2.95 -16.13
C ASN A 426 4.92 3.36 -15.54
N PRO A 427 5.67 4.29 -16.16
CA PRO A 427 6.96 4.77 -15.66
C PRO A 427 6.92 5.37 -14.24
N HIS A 428 5.73 5.77 -13.78
CA HIS A 428 5.48 6.28 -12.43
C HIS A 428 5.54 5.19 -11.35
N GLU A 429 5.55 3.91 -11.70
CA GLU A 429 5.48 2.83 -10.72
C GLU A 429 6.83 2.58 -10.04
N VAL A 430 6.79 2.39 -8.71
CA VAL A 430 7.97 2.22 -7.84
C VAL A 430 8.93 1.12 -8.34
N PHE A 431 8.39 0.01 -8.85
CA PHE A 431 9.19 -1.12 -9.34
C PHE A 431 9.82 -0.86 -10.73
N VAL A 432 9.21 0.02 -11.54
CA VAL A 432 9.79 0.44 -12.83
C VAL A 432 10.98 1.36 -12.58
N ILE A 433 10.84 2.30 -11.63
CA ILE A 433 11.96 3.15 -11.16
C ILE A 433 13.08 2.26 -10.60
N ARG A 434 12.75 1.24 -9.81
CA ARG A 434 13.73 0.30 -9.25
C ARG A 434 14.52 -0.41 -10.33
N ALA A 435 13.83 -0.98 -11.32
CA ALA A 435 14.50 -1.67 -12.41
C ALA A 435 15.35 -0.71 -13.28
N ALA A 436 14.91 0.53 -13.48
CA ALA A 436 15.69 1.55 -14.17
C ALA A 436 16.98 1.92 -13.39
N LEU A 437 16.89 2.08 -12.06
CA LEU A 437 18.07 2.27 -11.21
C LEU A 437 19.05 1.10 -11.31
N LEU A 438 18.54 -0.14 -11.22
CA LEU A 438 19.40 -1.33 -11.31
C LEU A 438 20.06 -1.46 -12.69
N LYS A 439 19.37 -1.10 -13.76
CA LYS A 439 19.95 -1.05 -15.11
C LYS A 439 21.10 -0.06 -15.20
N ASP A 440 20.93 1.14 -14.66
CA ASP A 440 21.97 2.17 -14.69
C ASP A 440 23.19 1.78 -13.81
N LEU A 441 22.99 0.90 -12.82
CA LEU A 441 24.06 0.31 -12.00
C LEU A 441 24.78 -0.89 -12.67
N ALA A 442 24.19 -1.51 -13.70
CA ALA A 442 24.65 -2.77 -14.29
C ALA A 442 26.05 -2.70 -14.93
N GLY A 443 26.59 -1.51 -15.17
CA GLY A 443 27.93 -1.31 -15.73
C GLY A 443 29.10 -1.65 -14.81
N SER A 444 28.87 -2.06 -13.54
CA SER A 444 29.97 -2.04 -12.55
C SER A 444 30.03 -3.20 -11.54
N SER A 445 29.11 -4.17 -11.51
CA SER A 445 29.17 -5.29 -10.53
C SER A 445 28.15 -6.42 -10.80
N ALA A 446 28.28 -7.55 -10.11
CA ALA A 446 27.29 -8.64 -10.09
C ALA A 446 26.05 -8.33 -9.20
N LEU A 447 26.14 -7.26 -8.41
CA LEU A 447 25.13 -6.82 -7.44
C LEU A 447 23.78 -6.45 -8.08
N PRO A 448 23.71 -5.69 -9.18
CA PRO A 448 22.45 -5.43 -9.89
C PRO A 448 21.71 -6.72 -10.30
N ALA A 449 22.44 -7.74 -10.76
CA ALA A 449 21.85 -9.03 -11.11
C ALA A 449 21.35 -9.82 -9.88
N GLN A 450 21.97 -9.62 -8.70
CA GLN A 450 21.45 -10.15 -7.44
C GLN A 450 20.17 -9.43 -7.02
N LEU A 451 20.19 -8.09 -6.98
CA LEU A 451 19.05 -7.27 -6.60
C LEU A 451 17.86 -7.42 -7.56
N ALA A 452 18.11 -7.63 -8.84
CA ALA A 452 17.08 -7.86 -9.86
C ALA A 452 16.37 -9.22 -9.72
N ARG A 453 16.92 -10.17 -8.94
CA ARG A 453 16.23 -11.44 -8.64
C ARG A 453 15.17 -11.29 -7.57
N GLU A 454 15.24 -10.23 -6.77
CA GLU A 454 14.22 -9.92 -5.76
C GLU A 454 13.12 -9.07 -6.40
N SER A 455 12.08 -9.75 -6.91
CA SER A 455 10.89 -9.08 -7.43
C SER A 455 10.03 -8.59 -6.27
N THR A 456 9.86 -7.27 -6.19
CA THR A 456 9.21 -6.62 -5.03
C THR A 456 7.75 -6.24 -5.26
N TRP A 457 7.28 -6.32 -6.50
CA TRP A 457 5.95 -5.93 -6.93
C TRP A 457 5.46 -6.80 -8.09
N GLY A 458 4.17 -7.09 -8.15
CA GLY A 458 3.56 -7.79 -9.29
C GLY A 458 2.07 -7.48 -9.45
N TYR A 459 1.66 -7.29 -10.69
CA TYR A 459 0.26 -7.20 -11.10
C TYR A 459 -0.22 -8.52 -11.69
N TYR A 460 -1.42 -8.98 -11.35
CA TYR A 460 -1.95 -10.27 -11.81
C TYR A 460 -3.42 -10.13 -12.22
N GLU A 461 -3.79 -10.69 -13.37
CA GLU A 461 -5.18 -10.59 -13.88
C GLU A 461 -6.20 -11.31 -13.00
N SER A 462 -5.77 -12.35 -12.29
CA SER A 462 -6.63 -13.19 -11.44
C SER A 462 -5.87 -13.62 -10.19
N PHE A 463 -6.62 -14.09 -9.19
CA PHE A 463 -6.04 -14.59 -7.95
C PHE A 463 -5.24 -15.87 -8.19
N SER A 464 -5.73 -16.76 -9.04
CA SER A 464 -5.02 -17.99 -9.42
C SER A 464 -3.66 -17.70 -10.08
N LYS A 465 -3.61 -16.71 -10.97
CA LYS A 465 -2.36 -16.26 -11.62
C LYS A 465 -1.37 -15.68 -10.64
N MET A 466 -1.83 -14.94 -9.62
CA MET A 466 -1.00 -14.49 -8.51
C MET A 466 -0.34 -15.66 -7.79
N LEU A 467 -1.12 -16.68 -7.43
CA LEU A 467 -0.61 -17.86 -6.73
C LEU A 467 0.24 -18.80 -7.61
N ALA A 468 0.15 -18.65 -8.93
CA ALA A 468 0.97 -19.38 -9.90
C ALA A 468 2.24 -18.61 -10.30
N GLY A 469 2.44 -17.37 -9.82
CA GLY A 469 3.57 -16.53 -10.23
C GLY A 469 3.50 -16.12 -11.71
N GLN A 470 2.29 -15.89 -12.22
CA GLN A 470 2.01 -15.53 -13.61
C GLN A 470 1.50 -14.09 -13.71
N PRO A 471 2.39 -13.08 -13.57
CA PRO A 471 1.98 -11.69 -13.59
C PRO A 471 1.45 -11.25 -14.96
N LYS A 472 0.51 -10.30 -14.94
CA LYS A 472 0.00 -9.58 -16.10
C LYS A 472 1.08 -8.69 -16.72
N SER A 473 1.85 -8.02 -15.86
CA SER A 473 2.87 -7.07 -16.28
C SER A 473 4.25 -7.56 -15.89
N PHE A 474 5.24 -7.18 -16.71
CA PHE A 474 6.59 -7.63 -16.52
C PHE A 474 7.61 -6.58 -16.97
N VAL A 475 8.47 -6.21 -16.02
CA VAL A 475 9.25 -4.95 -16.06
C VAL A 475 10.24 -4.88 -17.22
N TYR A 476 10.72 -6.02 -17.73
CA TYR A 476 11.44 -6.12 -19.00
C TYR A 476 11.61 -7.59 -19.41
N PRO A 477 11.80 -7.90 -20.70
CA PRO A 477 12.03 -9.27 -21.17
C PRO A 477 13.24 -9.94 -20.47
N GLY A 478 13.01 -11.06 -19.79
CA GLY A 478 14.05 -11.91 -19.21
C GLY A 478 14.34 -11.74 -17.72
N ALA A 479 13.71 -10.79 -17.02
CA ALA A 479 13.68 -10.82 -15.56
C ALA A 479 12.96 -12.10 -15.03
N GLN A 480 13.06 -12.37 -13.73
CA GLN A 480 12.26 -13.40 -13.08
C GLN A 480 10.83 -12.90 -12.78
N PRO A 481 9.77 -13.62 -13.19
CA PRO A 481 8.39 -13.32 -12.83
C PRO A 481 8.24 -13.15 -11.31
N PRO A 482 7.66 -12.04 -10.80
CA PRO A 482 7.31 -11.94 -9.39
C PRO A 482 6.46 -13.14 -8.96
N TYR A 483 6.94 -13.84 -7.93
CA TYR A 483 6.19 -14.88 -7.24
C TYR A 483 6.16 -14.59 -5.74
N ILE A 484 5.31 -13.62 -5.38
CA ILE A 484 5.34 -12.95 -4.07
C ILE A 484 4.39 -13.62 -3.08
N VAL A 485 3.11 -13.75 -3.45
CA VAL A 485 2.14 -14.52 -2.67
C VAL A 485 2.08 -15.92 -3.24
N THR A 486 2.43 -16.89 -2.42
CA THR A 486 2.53 -18.30 -2.78
C THR A 486 1.54 -19.11 -1.96
N ARG A 487 1.35 -20.38 -2.34
CA ARG A 487 0.49 -21.31 -1.59
C ARG A 487 0.97 -21.47 -0.15
N GLU A 488 2.28 -21.46 0.05
CA GLU A 488 2.95 -21.69 1.34
C GLU A 488 2.89 -20.48 2.27
N ASN A 489 2.80 -19.26 1.73
CA ASN A 489 2.72 -18.05 2.54
C ASN A 489 1.31 -17.48 2.68
N LEU A 490 0.39 -17.79 1.75
CA LEU A 490 -0.98 -17.28 1.77
C LEU A 490 -1.67 -17.53 3.11
N LYS A 491 -1.62 -18.75 3.65
CA LYS A 491 -2.24 -19.05 4.95
C LYS A 491 -1.76 -18.13 6.07
N ARG A 492 -0.45 -17.86 6.13
CA ARG A 492 0.13 -16.94 7.12
C ARG A 492 -0.30 -15.50 6.89
N VAL A 493 -0.39 -15.07 5.64
CA VAL A 493 -0.91 -13.75 5.26
C VAL A 493 -2.35 -13.58 5.71
N LEU A 494 -3.24 -14.54 5.39
CA LEU A 494 -4.65 -14.52 5.78
C LEU A 494 -4.84 -14.52 7.30
N GLN A 495 -4.05 -15.34 8.00
CA GLN A 495 -4.03 -15.37 9.47
C GLN A 495 -3.59 -14.04 10.07
N ASN A 496 -2.56 -13.42 9.51
CA ASN A 496 -2.04 -12.15 9.98
C ASN A 496 -3.04 -10.99 9.77
N TYR A 497 -3.82 -11.03 8.69
CA TYR A 497 -4.92 -10.08 8.43
C TYR A 497 -6.18 -10.34 9.26
N ASN A 498 -6.23 -11.46 9.98
CA ASN A 498 -7.46 -11.92 10.60
C ASN A 498 -8.64 -11.92 9.61
N LEU A 499 -8.39 -12.30 8.34
CA LEU A 499 -9.30 -12.03 7.23
C LEU A 499 -10.71 -12.57 7.48
N GLY A 500 -10.82 -13.83 7.90
CA GLY A 500 -12.10 -14.50 8.06
C GLY A 500 -13.03 -13.77 9.03
N PRO A 501 -12.62 -13.56 10.29
CA PRO A 501 -13.40 -12.77 11.24
C PRO A 501 -13.69 -11.33 10.80
N GLU A 502 -12.73 -10.62 10.18
CA GLU A 502 -12.95 -9.25 9.70
C GLU A 502 -13.95 -9.20 8.55
N PHE A 503 -13.82 -10.10 7.58
CA PHE A 503 -14.69 -10.19 6.42
C PHE A 503 -16.11 -10.60 6.80
N ASP A 504 -16.28 -11.52 7.75
CA ASP A 504 -17.59 -11.88 8.30
C ASP A 504 -18.32 -10.67 8.91
N ARG A 505 -17.61 -9.87 9.72
CA ARG A 505 -18.19 -8.68 10.35
C ARG A 505 -18.58 -7.65 9.30
N TRP A 506 -17.71 -7.40 8.33
CA TRP A 506 -18.00 -6.46 7.25
C TRP A 506 -19.18 -6.93 6.39
N LEU A 507 -19.26 -8.21 6.04
CA LEU A 507 -20.38 -8.75 5.26
C LEU A 507 -21.71 -8.55 5.99
N ASP A 508 -21.74 -8.85 7.29
CA ASP A 508 -22.95 -8.73 8.11
C ASP A 508 -23.34 -7.26 8.33
N GLN A 509 -22.38 -6.40 8.68
CA GLN A 509 -22.66 -5.04 9.15
C GLN A 509 -22.62 -3.99 8.05
N VAL A 510 -22.06 -4.29 6.88
CA VAL A 510 -21.94 -3.35 5.76
C VAL A 510 -22.65 -3.88 4.53
N TYR A 511 -22.22 -5.03 4.00
CA TYR A 511 -22.70 -5.53 2.71
C TYR A 511 -24.19 -5.89 2.74
N SER A 512 -24.64 -6.63 3.77
CA SER A 512 -26.05 -7.02 3.92
C SER A 512 -27.00 -5.83 3.98
N ARG A 513 -26.57 -4.73 4.61
CA ARG A 513 -27.33 -3.49 4.75
C ARG A 513 -27.37 -2.73 3.44
N MET A 514 -26.25 -2.65 2.72
CA MET A 514 -26.20 -2.06 1.38
C MET A 514 -27.18 -2.76 0.43
N ILE A 515 -27.23 -4.10 0.46
CA ILE A 515 -28.14 -4.90 -0.37
C ILE A 515 -29.61 -4.77 0.06
N SER A 516 -29.87 -4.50 1.35
CA SER A 516 -31.22 -4.28 1.86
C SER A 516 -31.75 -2.87 1.56
N ASP A 517 -30.87 -1.93 1.25
CA ASP A 517 -31.25 -0.54 0.98
C ASP A 517 -31.86 -0.40 -0.42
N LYS A 518 -33.06 0.16 -0.51
CA LYS A 518 -33.78 0.34 -1.78
C LYS A 518 -33.04 1.26 -2.73
N SER A 519 -32.34 2.28 -2.23
CA SER A 519 -31.67 3.27 -3.08
C SER A 519 -30.39 2.73 -3.73
N SER A 520 -29.89 1.58 -3.25
CA SER A 520 -28.79 0.82 -3.85
C SER A 520 -29.14 0.17 -5.21
N TYR A 521 -30.34 0.37 -5.76
CA TYR A 521 -30.76 -0.24 -7.02
C TYR A 521 -31.48 0.73 -7.95
N ILE A 522 -31.23 0.56 -9.25
CA ILE A 522 -31.93 1.29 -10.31
C ILE A 522 -33.35 0.71 -10.49
N GLY A 523 -34.37 1.58 -10.44
CA GLY A 523 -35.76 1.29 -10.84
C GLY A 523 -36.67 0.72 -9.75
N PHE A 524 -37.98 0.60 -10.06
CA PHE A 524 -38.97 -0.07 -9.20
C PHE A 524 -38.70 -1.58 -9.14
N LYS A 525 -37.80 -2.01 -8.26
CA LYS A 525 -37.70 -3.43 -7.91
C LYS A 525 -38.76 -3.77 -6.87
N PHE A 526 -39.53 -4.81 -7.14
CA PHE A 526 -40.54 -5.33 -6.21
C PHE A 526 -39.88 -5.67 -4.87
N GLN A 527 -40.57 -5.38 -3.77
CA GLN A 527 -40.11 -5.67 -2.40
C GLN A 527 -39.68 -7.14 -2.24
N SER A 528 -40.37 -8.07 -2.90
CA SER A 528 -40.03 -9.51 -2.90
C SER A 528 -38.61 -9.80 -3.34
N THR A 529 -38.10 -9.13 -4.38
CA THR A 529 -36.72 -9.31 -4.87
C THR A 529 -35.68 -8.79 -3.88
N LEU A 530 -36.00 -7.79 -3.07
CA LEU A 530 -35.12 -7.28 -2.03
C LEU A 530 -35.11 -8.19 -0.80
N ASP A 531 -36.27 -8.72 -0.43
CA ASP A 531 -36.41 -9.66 0.68
C ASP A 531 -35.66 -10.97 0.39
N ASP A 532 -35.76 -11.50 -0.84
CA ASP A 532 -35.02 -12.69 -1.29
C ASP A 532 -33.50 -12.45 -1.28
N ARG A 533 -33.04 -11.25 -1.69
CA ARG A 533 -31.61 -10.89 -1.67
C ARG A 533 -31.08 -10.72 -0.26
N ARG A 534 -31.85 -10.08 0.63
CA ARG A 534 -31.49 -9.95 2.04
C ARG A 534 -31.40 -11.32 2.70
N LYS A 535 -32.36 -12.21 2.40
CA LYS A 535 -32.34 -13.59 2.85
C LYS A 535 -31.08 -14.31 2.34
N LEU A 536 -30.75 -14.21 1.06
CA LEU A 536 -29.54 -14.80 0.48
C LEU A 536 -28.26 -14.32 1.19
N VAL A 537 -28.06 -13.02 1.37
CA VAL A 537 -26.84 -12.50 2.04
C VAL A 537 -26.81 -12.91 3.51
N SER A 538 -27.95 -12.92 4.20
CA SER A 538 -28.04 -13.37 5.59
C SER A 538 -27.76 -14.87 5.72
N ASP A 539 -28.24 -15.68 4.76
CA ASP A 539 -28.01 -17.11 4.68
C ASP A 539 -26.51 -17.38 4.41
N ILE A 540 -25.89 -16.67 3.47
CA ILE A 540 -24.43 -16.72 3.22
C ILE A 540 -23.66 -16.37 4.51
N ALA A 541 -23.97 -15.24 5.16
CA ALA A 541 -23.30 -14.82 6.39
C ALA A 541 -23.50 -15.82 7.55
N SER A 542 -24.68 -16.45 7.63
CA SER A 542 -24.97 -17.52 8.60
C SER A 542 -24.16 -18.77 8.33
N TRP A 543 -24.02 -19.18 7.07
CA TRP A 543 -23.20 -20.32 6.66
C TRP A 543 -21.71 -20.06 6.92
N MET A 544 -21.20 -18.85 6.66
CA MET A 544 -19.82 -18.41 6.94
C MET A 544 -19.34 -18.60 8.38
N ARG A 545 -20.29 -18.59 9.33
CA ARG A 545 -20.00 -18.72 10.76
C ARG A 545 -19.82 -20.16 11.22
N LYS A 546 -20.16 -21.15 10.38
CA LYS A 546 -20.18 -22.57 10.75
C LYS A 546 -19.32 -23.39 9.78
N PRO A 547 -17.98 -23.29 9.83
CA PRO A 547 -17.15 -24.26 9.12
C PRO A 547 -17.50 -25.67 9.62
N THR A 548 -17.60 -26.62 8.70
CA THR A 548 -17.74 -28.04 9.05
C THR A 548 -16.36 -28.68 9.22
N ASP A 549 -16.23 -29.60 10.18
CA ASP A 549 -14.98 -30.37 10.38
C ASP A 549 -14.70 -31.32 9.19
N ASP A 550 -15.72 -31.60 8.38
CA ASP A 550 -15.59 -32.33 7.11
C ASP A 550 -15.22 -31.40 5.95
N LYS A 551 -13.96 -31.49 5.51
CA LYS A 551 -13.41 -30.72 4.38
C LYS A 551 -14.17 -30.91 3.06
N ASN A 552 -14.62 -32.13 2.74
CA ASN A 552 -15.33 -32.37 1.48
C ASN A 552 -16.70 -31.70 1.51
N ARG A 553 -17.38 -31.78 2.65
CA ARG A 553 -18.65 -31.08 2.86
C ARG A 553 -18.48 -29.56 2.81
N GLU A 554 -17.37 -29.01 3.31
CA GLU A 554 -17.05 -27.58 3.19
C GLU A 554 -16.85 -27.18 1.72
N LEU A 555 -16.11 -27.98 0.94
CA LEU A 555 -15.90 -27.75 -0.50
C LEU A 555 -17.21 -27.82 -1.29
N ASP A 556 -18.06 -28.80 -0.99
CA ASP A 556 -19.37 -28.94 -1.64
C ASP A 556 -20.31 -27.78 -1.24
N SER A 557 -20.25 -27.30 0.00
CA SER A 557 -20.96 -26.09 0.44
C SER A 557 -20.52 -24.86 -0.35
N LEU A 558 -19.21 -24.63 -0.45
CA LEU A 558 -18.66 -23.51 -1.24
C LEU A 558 -19.09 -23.57 -2.71
N ALA A 559 -19.00 -24.74 -3.34
CA ALA A 559 -19.43 -24.92 -4.73
C ALA A 559 -20.95 -24.68 -4.89
N SER A 560 -21.77 -25.13 -3.94
CA SER A 560 -23.21 -24.86 -3.94
C SER A 560 -23.51 -23.37 -3.72
N GLU A 561 -22.78 -22.69 -2.85
CA GLU A 561 -22.89 -21.24 -2.59
C GLU A 561 -22.57 -20.43 -3.85
N PHE A 562 -21.56 -20.85 -4.62
CA PHE A 562 -21.28 -20.25 -5.93
C PHE A 562 -22.49 -20.33 -6.86
N GLY A 563 -23.12 -21.51 -6.96
CA GLY A 563 -24.30 -21.70 -7.80
C GLY A 563 -25.49 -20.81 -7.40
N LEU A 564 -25.65 -20.50 -6.10
CA LEU A 564 -26.67 -19.58 -5.62
C LEU A 564 -26.40 -18.12 -6.00
N ILE A 565 -25.12 -17.74 -6.05
CA ILE A 565 -24.67 -16.40 -6.46
C ILE A 565 -24.72 -16.26 -7.99
N ASP A 566 -24.29 -17.28 -8.73
CA ASP A 566 -24.16 -17.30 -10.19
C ASP A 566 -25.51 -17.52 -10.92
N GLY A 567 -26.46 -18.24 -10.31
CA GLY A 567 -27.73 -18.63 -10.97
C GLY A 567 -28.86 -17.58 -11.00
N ASN A 568 -28.77 -16.51 -10.20
CA ASN A 568 -29.86 -15.50 -10.09
C ASN A 568 -29.43 -14.06 -10.43
N LEU A 569 -28.13 -13.81 -10.61
CA LEU A 569 -27.60 -12.44 -10.55
C LEU A 569 -26.64 -12.03 -11.68
N GLY A 570 -26.12 -12.97 -12.48
CA GLY A 570 -25.23 -12.68 -13.61
C GLY A 570 -23.96 -11.99 -13.15
N LEU A 571 -22.95 -12.79 -12.76
CA LEU A 571 -21.72 -12.40 -12.05
C LEU A 571 -21.26 -10.97 -12.32
N THR A 572 -21.67 -10.05 -11.48
CA THR A 572 -21.11 -8.71 -11.45
C THR A 572 -19.75 -8.74 -10.74
N ASP A 573 -18.81 -7.84 -11.07
CA ASP A 573 -17.45 -7.82 -10.50
C ASP A 573 -17.40 -7.75 -8.96
N GLU A 574 -18.45 -7.14 -8.39
CA GLU A 574 -18.75 -7.08 -6.96
C GLU A 574 -19.04 -8.46 -6.37
N GLU A 575 -19.90 -9.26 -6.97
CA GLU A 575 -20.28 -10.58 -6.44
C GLU A 575 -19.11 -11.57 -6.55
N ARG A 576 -18.29 -11.46 -7.60
CA ARG A 576 -17.02 -12.21 -7.72
C ARG A 576 -16.05 -11.84 -6.62
N TRP A 577 -15.99 -10.54 -6.28
CA TRP A 577 -15.17 -10.04 -5.19
C TRP A 577 -15.64 -10.59 -3.83
N ILE A 578 -16.94 -10.56 -3.57
CA ILE A 578 -17.54 -11.14 -2.35
C ILE A 578 -17.21 -12.62 -2.27
N TYR A 579 -17.45 -13.37 -3.34
CA TYR A 579 -17.22 -14.81 -3.38
C TYR A 579 -15.74 -15.17 -3.19
N LEU A 580 -14.81 -14.39 -3.73
CA LEU A 580 -13.39 -14.55 -3.44
C LEU A 580 -13.11 -14.36 -1.94
N GLY A 581 -13.68 -13.32 -1.31
CA GLY A 581 -13.56 -13.13 0.13
C GLY A 581 -14.12 -14.32 0.93
N LEU A 582 -15.22 -14.93 0.47
CA LEU A 582 -15.78 -16.14 1.07
C LEU A 582 -14.77 -17.30 1.01
N ILE A 583 -14.21 -17.56 -0.18
CA ILE A 583 -13.19 -18.61 -0.39
C ILE A 583 -12.00 -18.39 0.56
N LEU A 584 -11.47 -17.17 0.65
CA LEU A 584 -10.31 -16.89 1.49
C LEU A 584 -10.63 -16.96 2.98
N SER A 585 -11.82 -16.53 3.40
CA SER A 585 -12.31 -16.72 4.77
C SER A 585 -12.36 -18.20 5.14
N ARG A 586 -12.86 -19.06 4.24
CA ARG A 586 -12.86 -20.52 4.46
C ARG A 586 -11.47 -21.14 4.44
N ALA A 587 -10.61 -20.71 3.52
CA ALA A 587 -9.22 -21.16 3.48
C ALA A 587 -8.50 -20.92 4.82
N GLN A 588 -8.77 -19.78 5.47
CA GLN A 588 -8.23 -19.49 6.80
C GLN A 588 -8.88 -20.33 7.91
N LYS A 589 -10.22 -20.48 7.91
CA LYS A 589 -10.99 -21.09 9.02
C LYS A 589 -11.03 -22.61 9.01
N ALA A 590 -11.14 -23.23 7.83
CA ALA A 590 -11.35 -24.67 7.67
C ALA A 590 -10.07 -25.43 7.26
N ASP A 591 -8.92 -24.76 7.29
CA ASP A 591 -7.62 -25.29 6.87
C ASP A 591 -7.66 -26.00 5.49
N LEU A 592 -8.41 -25.39 4.57
CA LEU A 592 -8.48 -25.83 3.18
C LEU A 592 -7.25 -25.29 2.43
N SER A 593 -6.49 -26.20 1.84
CA SER A 593 -5.44 -25.87 0.88
C SER A 593 -6.05 -25.38 -0.43
N LEU A 594 -5.25 -24.63 -1.18
CA LEU A 594 -5.67 -24.18 -2.51
C LEU A 594 -5.91 -25.36 -3.46
N ASP A 595 -5.13 -26.44 -3.37
CA ASP A 595 -5.31 -27.60 -4.23
C ASP A 595 -6.66 -28.29 -3.96
N GLU A 596 -7.07 -28.36 -2.69
CA GLU A 596 -8.41 -28.82 -2.29
C GLU A 596 -9.50 -27.91 -2.87
N LEU A 597 -9.36 -26.58 -2.73
CA LEU A 597 -10.30 -25.59 -3.29
C LEU A 597 -10.43 -25.72 -4.81
N MET A 598 -9.31 -25.92 -5.52
CA MET A 598 -9.27 -26.02 -6.98
C MET A 598 -9.82 -27.34 -7.52
N THR A 599 -10.17 -28.32 -6.67
CA THR A 599 -10.81 -29.57 -7.11
C THR A 599 -12.24 -29.35 -7.62
N ARG A 600 -12.90 -28.27 -7.21
CA ARG A 600 -14.26 -27.90 -7.66
C ARG A 600 -14.16 -26.87 -8.78
N SER A 601 -14.85 -27.12 -9.89
CA SER A 601 -14.81 -26.27 -11.09
C SER A 601 -15.31 -24.85 -10.82
N GLU A 602 -16.30 -24.71 -9.96
CA GLU A 602 -16.95 -23.47 -9.56
C GLU A 602 -15.95 -22.54 -8.87
N ILE A 603 -15.25 -23.08 -7.87
CA ILE A 603 -14.22 -22.37 -7.11
C ILE A 603 -13.06 -22.00 -8.04
N ARG A 604 -12.59 -22.94 -8.86
CA ARG A 604 -11.54 -22.69 -9.85
C ARG A 604 -11.91 -21.54 -10.78
N ASN A 605 -13.10 -21.57 -11.38
CA ASN A 605 -13.58 -20.54 -12.29
C ASN A 605 -13.62 -19.16 -11.62
N ALA A 606 -14.02 -19.08 -10.35
CA ALA A 606 -13.98 -17.82 -9.61
C ALA A 606 -12.55 -17.30 -9.40
N LEU A 607 -11.62 -18.18 -9.02
CA LEU A 607 -10.22 -17.81 -8.80
C LEU A 607 -9.49 -17.44 -10.10
N ASP A 608 -9.91 -18.03 -11.23
CA ASP A 608 -9.41 -17.76 -12.58
C ASP A 608 -10.10 -16.56 -13.26
N SER A 609 -11.23 -16.11 -12.73
CA SER A 609 -12.01 -15.04 -13.36
C SER A 609 -11.21 -13.75 -13.45
N LYS A 610 -11.17 -13.19 -14.65
CA LYS A 610 -10.80 -11.79 -14.85
C LYS A 610 -11.97 -10.94 -14.36
N VAL A 611 -11.64 -9.77 -13.86
CA VAL A 611 -12.58 -8.72 -13.52
C VAL A 611 -12.45 -7.73 -14.65
N GLU A 612 -13.53 -7.50 -15.41
CA GLU A 612 -13.50 -6.72 -16.65
C GLU A 612 -13.77 -5.22 -16.43
#